data_AF-A0A3P7L3L6-F1
#
_entry.id   AF-A0A3P7L3L6-F1
#
_cell.length_a   1.000
_cell.length_b   1.000
_cell.length_c   1.000
_cell.angle_alpha   90.00
_cell.angle_beta   90.00
_cell.angle_gamma   90.00
#
_symmetry.space_group_name_H-M   'P 1'
#
loop_
_entity.id
_entity.type
_entity.pdbx_description
1 polymer ?
#
loop_
_entity_poly.entity_id
_entity_poly.type
_entity_poly.pdbx_seq_one_letter_code
_entity_poly.pdbx_strand_id
1 'polypeptide(L)' 'MQLVFIYPGTGESGKSTFIKQMRIIHGSGYSDEERRSLIKLVYQNIYLAMYTLTRAMETLKIDYENPNNKVCLCF' A
#
# COMPACT_ATOMS: atom_id res chain seq x y z
N MET A 1 -18.40 -25.63 -4.99
CA MET A 1 -17.28 -25.71 -4.04
C MET A 1 -16.52 -24.40 -4.09
N GLN A 2 -16.70 -23.53 -3.10
CA GLN A 2 -15.94 -22.29 -3.01
C GLN A 2 -14.68 -22.59 -2.19
N LEU A 3 -13.54 -22.70 -2.85
CA LEU A 3 -12.25 -22.94 -2.21
C LEU A 3 -11.88 -21.68 -1.40
N VAL A 4 -12.22 -21.67 -0.11
CA VAL A 4 -11.69 -20.72 0.87
C VAL A 4 -10.29 -21.18 1.23
N PHE A 5 -9.28 -20.51 0.67
CA PHE A 5 -7.88 -20.76 0.99
C PHE A 5 -7.57 -20.16 2.37
N ILE A 6 -7.73 -20.97 3.44
CA ILE A 6 -7.27 -20.60 4.78
C ILE A 6 -5.74 -20.79 4.78
N TYR A 7 -5.00 -19.71 4.51
CA TYR A 7 -3.55 -19.73 4.59
C TYR A 7 -3.12 -19.20 5.97
N PRO A 8 -2.53 -20.05 6.85
CA PRO A 8 -1.98 -19.62 8.13
C PRO A 8 -0.67 -18.90 7.85
N GLY A 9 -0.76 -17.65 7.43
CA GLY A 9 0.41 -16.80 7.26
C GLY A 9 0.18 -15.53 8.03
N THR A 10 1.20 -15.10 8.79
CA THR A 10 1.33 -13.76 9.36
C THR A 10 0.82 -12.70 8.37
N GLY A 11 0.11 -11.68 8.88
CA GLY A 11 -0.28 -10.52 8.06
C GLY A 11 0.92 -10.04 7.24
N GLU A 12 0.71 -9.71 5.96
CA GLU A 12 1.75 -9.27 5.00
C GLU A 12 2.48 -10.33 4.16
N SER A 13 2.25 -11.64 4.34
CA SER A 13 2.92 -12.68 3.53
C SER A 13 2.50 -12.76 2.03
N GLY A 14 1.87 -11.72 1.46
CA GLY A 14 1.51 -11.68 0.04
C GLY A 14 0.26 -12.46 -0.38
N LYS A 15 -0.54 -12.98 0.57
CA LYS A 15 -1.77 -13.75 0.30
C LYS A 15 -2.75 -13.03 -0.62
N SER A 16 -2.98 -11.74 -0.36
CA SER A 16 -3.85 -10.91 -1.20
C SER A 16 -3.27 -10.72 -2.60
N THR A 17 -1.94 -10.62 -2.73
CA THR A 17 -1.26 -10.52 -4.02
C THR A 17 -1.43 -11.79 -4.86
N PHE A 18 -1.33 -12.96 -4.23
CA PHE A 18 -1.59 -14.25 -4.90
C PHE A 18 -3.03 -14.35 -5.42
N ILE A 19 -4.02 -13.96 -4.62
CA ILE A 19 -5.43 -13.95 -5.04
C ILE A 19 -5.67 -12.96 -6.20
N LYS A 20 -5.04 -11.78 -6.16
CA LYS A 20 -5.11 -10.81 -7.27
C LYS A 20 -4.56 -11.41 -8.56
N GLN A 21 -3.45 -12.14 -8.52
CA GLN A 21 -2.88 -12.82 -9.68
C GLN A 21 -3.77 -13.95 -10.21
N MET A 22 -4.38 -14.75 -9.33
CA MET A 22 -5.35 -15.77 -9.74
C MET A 22 -6.54 -15.18 -10.50
N ARG A 23 -7.04 -14.00 -10.08
CA ARG A 23 -8.13 -13.30 -10.77
C ARG A 23 -7.72 -12.75 -12.14
N ILE A 24 -6.45 -12.37 -12.31
CA ILE A 24 -5.90 -11.91 -13.58
C ILE A 24 -5.75 -13.08 -14.58
N ILE A 25 -5.27 -14.23 -14.11
CA ILE A 25 -4.95 -15.37 -14.99
C ILE A 25 -6.18 -16.22 -15.32
N HIS A 26 -7.09 -16.41 -14.35
CA HIS A 26 -8.23 -17.35 -14.47
C HIS A 26 -9.60 -16.67 -14.32
N GLY A 27 -9.64 -15.38 -14.01
CA GLY A 27 -10.88 -14.60 -13.92
C GLY A 27 -11.04 -13.64 -15.10
N SER A 28 -12.11 -12.85 -15.08
CA SER A 28 -12.39 -11.79 -16.05
C SER A 28 -11.53 -10.53 -15.88
N GLY A 29 -10.43 -10.61 -15.13
CA GLY A 29 -9.59 -9.45 -14.79
C GLY A 29 -10.27 -8.46 -13.85
N TYR A 30 -9.95 -7.17 -14.00
CA TYR A 30 -10.55 -6.06 -13.23
C TYR A 30 -11.32 -5.14 -14.16
N SER A 31 -12.54 -4.79 -13.77
CA SER A 31 -13.32 -3.78 -14.48
C SER A 31 -12.71 -2.39 -14.31
N ASP A 32 -13.08 -1.45 -15.19
CA ASP A 32 -12.58 -0.07 -15.08
C ASP A 32 -13.06 0.63 -13.80
N GLU A 33 -14.22 0.24 -13.26
CA GLU A 33 -14.74 0.76 -11.99
C GLU A 33 -13.93 0.23 -10.78
N GLU A 34 -13.54 -1.05 -10.81
CA GLU A 34 -12.63 -1.61 -9.81
C GLU A 34 -11.25 -0.94 -9.88
N ARG A 35 -10.73 -0.71 -11.08
CA ARG A 35 -9.45 0.01 -11.28
C ARG A 35 -9.51 1.43 -10.71
N ARG A 36 -10.58 2.18 -10.96
CA ARG A 36 -10.77 3.53 -10.39
C ARG A 36 -10.77 3.51 -8.86
N SER A 37 -11.39 2.49 -8.26
CA SER A 37 -11.39 2.31 -6.81
C SER A 37 -9.99 2.01 -6.25
N LEU A 38 -9.19 1.24 -7.00
CA LEU A 38 -7.80 0.93 -6.63
C LEU A 38 -6.89 2.17 -6.68
N ILE A 39 -7.14 3.12 -7.59
CA ILE A 39 -6.35 4.36 -7.68
C ILE A 39 -6.36 5.11 -6.35
N LYS A 40 -7.53 5.25 -5.71
CA LYS A 40 -7.65 5.90 -4.40
C LYS A 40 -6.79 5.21 -3.33
N LEU A 41 -6.77 3.88 -3.34
CA LEU A 41 -5.98 3.09 -2.40
C LEU A 41 -4.47 3.25 -2.65
N VAL A 42 -4.04 3.36 -3.91
CA VAL A 42 -2.64 3.65 -4.26
C VAL A 42 -2.22 5.02 -3.69
N TYR A 43 -3.05 6.05 -3.86
CA TYR A 43 -2.76 7.37 -3.28
C TYR A 43 -2.66 7.34 -1.76
N GLN A 44 -3.58 6.64 -1.09
CA GLN A 44 -3.55 6.49 0.37
C GLN A 44 -2.28 5.78 0.84
N ASN A 45 -1.84 4.73 0.12
CA ASN A 45 -0.61 4.01 0.45
C ASN A 45 0.63 4.90 0.30
N ILE A 46 0.72 5.69 -0.77
CA ILE A 46 1.83 6.63 -0.99
C ILE A 46 1.86 7.66 0.13
N TYR A 47 0.72 8.27 0.44
CA TYR A 47 0.61 9.25 1.51
C TYR A 47 1.03 8.68 2.87
N LEU A 48 0.49 7.51 3.24
CA LEU A 48 0.79 6.86 4.51
C LEU A 48 2.27 6.45 4.61
N ALA A 49 2.87 5.99 3.50
CA ALA A 49 4.29 5.66 3.45
C ALA A 49 5.14 6.92 3.67
N MET A 50 4.84 8.02 2.98
CA MET A 50 5.56 9.29 3.16
C MET A 50 5.42 9.84 4.58
N TYR A 51 4.22 9.79 5.16
CA TYR A 51 3.97 10.19 6.53
C TYR A 51 4.78 9.34 7.53
N THR A 52 4.76 8.02 7.35
CA THR A 52 5.51 7.08 8.21
C THR A 52 7.01 7.32 8.11
N LEU A 53 7.54 7.53 6.90
CA LEU A 53 8.95 7.84 6.69
C LEU A 53 9.35 9.16 7.34
N THR A 54 8.54 10.21 7.18
CA THR A 54 8.79 11.52 7.77
C THR A 54 8.85 11.44 9.31
N ARG A 55 7.89 10.74 9.92
CA ARG A 55 7.89 10.50 11.37
C ARG A 55 9.06 9.65 11.85
N ALA A 56 9.46 8.65 11.06
CA ALA A 56 10.62 7.83 11.37
C ALA A 56 11.91 8.68 11.34
N MET A 57 12.05 9.60 10.39
CA MET A 57 13.20 10.52 10.33
C MET A 57 13.29 11.42 11.57
N GLU A 58 12.15 11.95 12.06
CA GLU A 58 12.10 12.70 13.31
C GLU A 58 12.51 11.84 14.52
N THR A 59 12.02 10.60 14.58
CA THR A 59 12.31 9.65 15.67
C THR A 59 13.79 9.26 15.69
N LEU A 60 14.38 9.02 14.51
CA LEU A 60 15.77 8.63 14.33
C LEU A 60 16.73 9.83 14.28
N LYS A 61 16.20 11.07 14.33
CA LYS A 61 16.95 12.33 14.21
C LYS A 61 17.81 12.41 12.95
N ILE A 62 17.29 11.90 11.84
CA ILE A 62 17.93 12.01 10.52
C ILE A 62 17.50 13.33 9.91
N ASP A 63 18.45 14.24 9.70
CA ASP A 63 18.19 15.51 9.05
C ASP A 63 17.97 15.34 7.55
N TYR A 64 17.13 16.20 6.98
CA TYR A 64 16.94 16.29 5.54
C TYR A 64 18.20 16.84 4.88
N GLU A 65 18.64 16.21 3.79
CA GLU A 65 19.76 16.69 2.98
C GLU A 65 19.49 18.09 2.39
N ASN A 66 18.27 18.33 1.91
CA ASN A 66 17.82 19.64 1.48
C ASN A 66 16.90 20.27 2.55
N PRO A 67 17.28 21.41 3.14
CA PRO A 67 16.46 22.09 4.15
C PRO A 67 15.06 22.47 3.67
N ASN A 68 14.86 22.68 2.36
CA ASN A 68 13.56 23.00 1.77
C ASN A 68 12.57 21.82 1.81
N ASN A 69 13.06 20.59 1.98
CA ASN A 69 12.22 19.41 2.13
C ASN A 69 11.67 19.25 3.56
N LYS A 70 12.13 20.09 4.49
CA LYS A 70 11.60 20.17 5.86
C LYS A 70 10.25 20.89 5.81
N VAL A 71 9.25 20.19 5.29
CA VAL A 71 7.88 20.68 5.27
C VAL A 71 7.32 20.50 6.67
N CYS A 72 7.00 21.61 7.34
CA CYS A 72 6.28 21.58 8.59
C CYS A 72 4.89 20.98 8.31
N LEU A 73 4.73 19.68 8.56
CA LEU A 73 3.44 18.99 8.50
C LEU A 73 2.61 19.40 9.72
N CYS A 74 2.18 20.67 9.76
CA CYS A 74 1.08 21.11 10.61
C CYS A 74 -0.24 20.73 9.93
N PHE A 75 -0.66 19.48 10.05
CA PHE A 75 -2.03 19.04 9.77
C PHE A 75 -2.50 18.11 10.88
#